data_AF-A0A7K4D7A5-F1
#
_entry.id   AF-A0A7K4D7A5-F1
#
_cell.length_a   1.000
_cell.length_b   1.000
_cell.length_c   1.000
_cell.angle_alpha   90.00
_cell.angle_beta   90.00
_cell.angle_gamma   90.00
#
_symmetry.space_group_name_H-M   'P 1'
#
loop_
_entity.id
_entity.type
_entity.pdbx_description
1 polymer ?
#
loop_
_entity_poly.entity_id
_entity_poly.type
_entity_poly.pdbx_seq_one_letter_code
_entity_poly.pdbx_strand_id
1 'polypeptide(L)' 'MKTSVVTTKGQILIPARVRKKFNIKNRMKIAFIEDGGKLIP' A
#
# COMPACT_ATOMS: atom_id res chain seq x y z
N MET A 1 0.61 -14.46 5.94
CA MET A 1 -0.19 -13.39 5.29
C MET A 1 0.07 -12.09 6.03
N LYS A 2 0.40 -10.98 5.36
CA LYS A 2 0.51 -9.67 6.02
C LYS A 2 -0.66 -8.83 5.57
N THR A 3 -1.52 -8.47 6.50
CA THR A 3 -2.70 -7.64 6.28
C THR A 3 -2.40 -6.18 6.58
N SER A 4 -3.02 -5.28 5.83
CA SER A 4 -3.05 -3.85 6.10
C SER A 4 -4.44 -3.50 6.63
N VAL A 5 -4.51 -2.50 7.52
CA VAL A 5 -5.78 -1.98 8.02
C VAL A 5 -6.14 -0.75 7.20
N VAL A 6 -7.40 -0.70 6.77
CA VAL A 6 -8.01 0.49 6.20
C VAL A 6 -8.43 1.42 7.34
N THR A 7 -7.98 2.67 7.31
CA THR A 7 -8.38 3.65 8.32
C THR A 7 -9.82 4.11 8.12
N THR A 8 -10.39 4.81 9.10
CA THR A 8 -11.75 5.38 9.02
C THR A 8 -11.96 6.31 7.83
N LYS A 9 -10.90 6.89 7.28
CA LYS A 9 -10.92 7.76 6.09
C LYS A 9 -10.70 7.00 4.77
N GLY A 10 -10.65 5.67 4.79
CA GLY A 10 -10.39 4.85 3.61
C GLY A 10 -8.93 4.80 3.18
N GLN A 11 -7.98 5.19 4.05
CA GLN A 11 -6.55 5.16 3.71
C GLN A 11 -5.97 3.77 4.00
N ILE A 12 -5.06 3.29 3.15
CA ILE A 12 -4.36 2.03 3.34
C ILE A 12 -2.99 2.29 3.98
N LEU A 13 -2.70 1.61 5.09
CA LEU A 13 -1.38 1.65 5.71
C LEU A 13 -0.38 0.79 4.93
N ILE A 14 0.77 1.36 4.58
CA ILE A 14 1.88 0.59 3.99
C ILE A 14 2.85 0.16 5.10
N PRO A 15 2.99 -1.14 5.40
CA PRO A 15 3.86 -1.62 6.48
C PRO A 15 5.30 -1.14 6.31
N ALA A 16 5.99 -0.87 7.42
CA ALA A 16 7.36 -0.32 7.41
C ALA A 16 8.34 -1.17 6.59
N ARG A 17 8.19 -2.51 6.60
CA ARG A 17 9.04 -3.42 5.82
C ARG A 17 8.87 -3.23 4.31
N VAL A 18 7.65 -2.96 3.84
CA VAL A 18 7.36 -2.70 2.42
C VAL A 18 7.92 -1.32 2.03
N ARG A 19 7.68 -0.29 2.86
CA ARG A 19 8.24 1.05 2.64
C ARG A 19 9.75 1.04 2.50
N LYS A 20 10.46 0.30 3.37
CA LYS A 20 11.93 0.15 3.29
C LYS A 20 12.36 -0.62 2.04
N LYS A 21 11.67 -1.71 1.68
CA LYS A 21 12.02 -2.55 0.53
C LYS A 21 11.91 -1.78 -0.80
N PHE A 22 10.87 -0.98 -0.96
CA PHE A 22 10.61 -0.22 -2.19
C PHE A 22 10.99 1.25 -2.09
N ASN A 23 11.72 1.64 -1.04
CA ASN A 23 12.15 3.02 -0.78
C ASN A 23 11.02 4.07 -0.91
N ILE A 24 9.83 3.73 -0.41
CA ILE A 24 8.63 4.59 -0.47
C ILE A 24 8.82 5.77 0.47
N LYS A 25 8.79 6.98 -0.09
CA LYS A 25 8.96 8.25 0.63
C LYS A 25 7.63 8.95 0.86
N ASN A 26 7.65 9.96 1.73
CA ASN A 26 6.50 10.82 1.96
C ASN A 26 6.09 11.52 0.66
N ARG A 27 4.77 11.65 0.43
CA ARG A 27 4.16 12.26 -0.77
C ARG A 27 4.47 11.56 -2.10
N MET A 28 4.94 10.31 -2.07
CA MET A 28 5.13 9.53 -3.28
C MET A 28 3.78 9.04 -3.81
N LYS A 29 3.55 9.20 -5.12
CA LYS A 29 2.38 8.62 -5.78
C LYS A 29 2.60 7.12 -5.95
N ILE A 30 1.54 6.35 -5.70
CA ILE A 30 1.53 4.90 -5.82
C ILE A 30 0.38 4.56 -6.77
N ALA A 31 0.68 3.79 -7.81
CA ALA A 31 -0.32 3.32 -8.74
C ALA A 31 -0.96 2.06 -8.17
N PHE A 32 -2.29 2.03 -8.17
CA PHE A 32 -3.04 0.80 -7.92
C PHE A 32 -3.37 0.19 -9.27
N ILE A 33 -2.93 -1.03 -9.50
CA ILE A 33 -3.28 -1.79 -10.70
C ILE A 33 -4.23 -2.91 -10.27
N GLU A 34 -5.37 -3.03 -10.96
CA GLU A 34 -6.30 -4.13 -10.80
C GLU A 34 -5.87 -5.29 -11.71
N ASP A 35 -5.51 -6.42 -11.10
CA ASP A 35 -5.19 -7.65 -11.84
C ASP A 35 -5.94 -8.82 -11.20
N GLY A 36 -6.83 -9.45 -11.97
CA GLY A 36 -7.59 -10.63 -11.54
C GLY A 36 -8.37 -10.46 -10.24
N GLY A 37 -8.91 -9.25 -9.97
CA GLY A 37 -9.65 -8.94 -8.74
C GLY A 37 -8.76 -8.68 -7.51
N LYS A 38 -7.46 -8.49 -7.69
CA LYS A 38 -6.51 -8.09 -6.63
C LYS A 38 -6.04 -6.66 -6.88
N LEU A 39 -6.02 -5.86 -5.82
CA LEU A 39 -5.34 -4.56 -5.81
C LEU A 39 -3.85 -4.79 -5.56
N ILE A 40 -3.00 -4.40 -6.51
CA ILE A 40 -1.53 -4.44 -6.37
C ILE A 40 -1.03 -3.00 -6.20
N PRO A 41 -0.66 -2.59 -4.97
CA PRO A 41 -0.03 -1.29 -4.67
C PRO A 41 1.50 -1.29 -4.82
#